data_AF-A0A3M7BL14-F1
#
_entry.id   AF-A0A3M7BL14-F1
#
_cell.length_a   1.000
_cell.length_b   1.000
_cell.length_c   1.000
_cell.angle_alpha   90.00
_cell.angle_beta   90.00
_cell.angle_gamma   90.00
#
_symmetry.space_group_name_H-M   'P 1'
#
loop_
_entity.id
_entity.type
_entity.pdbx_description
1 polymer ?
#
loop_
_entity_poly.entity_id
_entity_poly.type
_entity_poly.pdbx_seq_one_letter_code
_entity_poly.pdbx_strand_id
1 'polypeptide(L)'
;MDLPSICNGGSTSPPFFLQYKTSPLDLFHTVNTTHSTPAQPITNVTTATMKFQAGGTVFAFSTMIVASLAQVFTNHSQEYNLQTCLKPGQAGKERFEGLWLVSYHTGAGLGDATFIEERTAAAGKGFLEQVNGTTIENNNYQAFNLGNAFPWQMIVAQNVNFYADWQPVRINAGLGTSSFGTTNGFFINDTGLQWSSSPGTNLDSLNSFGGWLVCEWWHGVPQLFFRKIYDIDTPAPCSCADVYLKPVYI
;
A
#
# COMPACT_ATOMS: atom_id res chain seq x y z
N MET A 1 11.18 -20.83 10.40
CA MET A 1 11.27 -19.91 9.24
C MET A 1 12.74 -19.67 9.04
N ASP A 2 13.33 -20.32 8.05
CA ASP A 2 14.73 -20.10 7.70
C ASP A 2 14.88 -18.69 7.14
N LEU A 3 15.89 -17.97 7.61
CA LEU A 3 16.24 -16.66 7.07
C LEU A 3 16.67 -16.84 5.61
N PRO A 4 16.19 -16.01 4.68
CA PRO A 4 16.61 -16.12 3.29
C PRO A 4 18.11 -15.81 3.20
N SER A 5 18.86 -16.69 2.54
CA SER A 5 20.30 -16.53 2.36
C SER A 5 20.62 -15.26 1.56
N ILE A 6 21.65 -14.53 2.00
CA ILE A 6 22.29 -13.47 1.20
C ILE A 6 23.28 -14.16 0.26
N CYS A 7 23.15 -13.91 -1.04
CA CYS A 7 24.02 -14.50 -2.05
C CYS A 7 25.34 -13.73 -2.08
N ASN A 8 26.33 -14.19 -1.32
CA ASN A 8 27.69 -13.74 -1.51
C ASN A 8 28.26 -14.39 -2.78
N GLY A 9 28.56 -13.57 -3.78
CA GLY A 9 29.38 -13.98 -4.91
C GLY A 9 30.78 -14.34 -4.42
N GLY A 10 31.07 -15.64 -4.36
CA GLY A 10 32.41 -16.22 -4.32
C GLY A 10 33.19 -16.08 -2.99
N SER A 11 33.18 -17.13 -2.18
CA SER A 11 34.36 -17.72 -1.53
C SER A 11 33.91 -18.82 -0.56
N THR A 12 34.42 -20.04 -0.78
CA THR A 12 34.18 -21.22 0.06
C THR A 12 34.91 -21.08 1.40
N SER A 13 34.19 -20.84 2.49
CA SER A 13 34.65 -21.12 3.87
C SER A 13 33.43 -21.32 4.78
N PRO A 14 33.40 -22.35 5.64
CA PRO A 14 32.23 -22.67 6.47
C PRO A 14 32.02 -21.62 7.58
N PRO A 15 30.77 -21.40 8.03
CA PRO A 15 30.47 -20.37 9.02
C PRO A 15 30.97 -20.78 10.42
N PHE A 16 31.72 -19.88 11.03
CA PHE A 16 32.09 -19.91 12.44
C PHE A 16 30.83 -19.62 13.26
N PHE A 17 30.39 -20.59 14.07
CA PHE A 17 29.29 -20.40 15.02
C PHE A 17 29.74 -19.46 16.15
N LEU A 18 29.25 -18.23 16.17
CA LEU A 18 29.27 -17.40 17.37
C LEU A 18 27.95 -17.59 18.12
N GLN A 19 28.02 -18.34 19.23
CA GLN A 19 26.98 -18.41 20.24
C GLN A 19 26.83 -17.02 20.89
N TYR A 20 25.65 -16.40 20.77
CA TYR A 20 25.29 -15.27 21.63
C TYR A 20 24.51 -15.77 22.85
N LYS A 21 25.19 -15.61 23.98
CA LYS A 21 24.75 -15.81 25.35
C LYS A 21 23.66 -14.79 25.69
N THR A 22 22.47 -15.26 26.06
CA THR A 22 21.43 -14.42 26.64
C THR A 22 21.76 -14.11 28.10
N SER A 23 21.53 -12.87 28.53
CA SER A 23 21.31 -12.54 29.94
C SER A 23 20.31 -11.38 30.03
N PRO A 24 19.29 -11.49 30.90
CA PRO A 24 18.17 -10.56 30.99
C PRO A 24 18.51 -9.42 31.95
N LEU A 25 17.82 -8.29 31.83
CA LEU A 25 17.50 -7.45 32.99
C LEU A 25 16.33 -6.52 32.70
N ASP A 26 15.37 -6.62 33.60
CA ASP A 26 14.15 -5.85 33.76
C ASP A 26 14.38 -4.35 33.95
N LEU A 27 13.43 -3.54 33.49
CA LEU A 27 13.01 -2.39 34.29
C LEU A 27 11.52 -2.09 34.06
N PHE A 28 10.71 -2.55 35.01
CA PHE A 28 9.34 -2.11 35.22
C PHE A 28 9.32 -0.64 35.67
N HIS A 29 8.44 0.17 35.09
CA HIS A 29 7.95 1.36 35.78
C HIS A 29 6.41 1.37 35.76
N THR A 30 5.87 1.02 36.91
CA THR A 30 4.46 1.15 37.28
C THR A 30 4.18 2.61 37.63
N VAL A 31 3.11 3.20 37.08
CA VAL A 31 2.41 4.34 37.68
C VAL A 31 0.90 4.10 37.58
N ASN A 32 0.30 3.83 38.74
CA ASN A 32 -1.11 4.00 39.09
C ASN A 32 -1.17 5.33 39.91
N THR A 33 -2.19 6.18 39.98
CA THR A 33 -3.64 6.05 39.87
C THR A 33 -4.29 7.46 39.89
N THR A 34 -5.46 7.58 39.24
CA THR A 34 -6.69 8.35 39.60
C THR A 34 -6.70 9.89 39.68
N HIS A 35 -7.57 10.53 38.87
CA HIS A 35 -8.82 11.14 39.38
C HIS A 35 -9.82 11.44 38.25
N SER A 36 -11.11 11.41 38.60
CA SER A 36 -12.29 11.24 37.75
C SER A 36 -13.16 12.51 37.60
N THR A 37 -13.71 12.68 36.37
CA THR A 37 -15.03 13.27 35.97
C THR A 37 -15.36 14.75 36.24
N PRO A 38 -16.35 15.37 35.53
CA PRO A 38 -17.28 14.83 34.51
C PRO A 38 -17.36 15.59 33.18
N ALA A 39 -17.98 14.91 32.20
CA ALA A 39 -18.41 15.44 30.92
C ALA A 39 -19.46 16.56 31.05
N GLN A 40 -19.44 17.49 30.09
CA GLN A 40 -20.52 18.45 29.83
C GLN A 40 -20.95 18.34 28.35
N PRO A 41 -22.25 18.42 28.05
CA PRO A 41 -22.79 18.21 26.71
C PRO A 41 -22.71 19.50 25.88
N ILE A 42 -22.27 19.40 24.63
CA ILE A 42 -22.39 20.49 23.67
C ILE A 42 -23.57 20.18 22.76
N THR A 43 -24.69 20.84 23.06
CA THR A 43 -25.86 20.97 22.20
C THR A 43 -25.59 22.01 21.12
N ASN A 44 -25.88 21.69 19.86
CA ASN A 44 -26.51 22.58 18.87
C ASN A 44 -26.69 21.84 17.53
N VAL A 45 -27.86 21.24 17.35
CA VAL A 45 -28.41 20.95 16.01
C VAL A 45 -29.68 21.77 15.88
N THR A 46 -29.64 22.75 14.98
CA THR A 46 -30.75 23.62 14.65
C THR A 46 -31.77 22.82 13.82
N THR A 47 -32.84 22.36 14.46
CA THR A 47 -33.99 21.76 13.75
C THR A 47 -34.84 22.89 13.17
N ALA A 48 -34.91 22.98 11.84
CA ALA A 48 -35.86 23.84 11.16
C ALA A 48 -37.28 23.25 11.31
N THR A 49 -38.18 24.01 11.94
CA THR A 49 -39.60 23.66 12.04
C THR A 49 -40.31 23.98 10.72
N MET A 50 -40.58 22.98 9.89
CA MET A 50 -41.56 23.12 8.80
C MET A 50 -42.97 22.86 9.34
N LYS A 51 -43.84 23.87 9.25
CA LYS A 51 -45.28 23.73 9.51
C LYS A 51 -45.94 23.04 8.31
N PHE A 52 -46.53 21.87 8.51
CA PHE A 52 -47.44 21.26 7.54
C PHE A 52 -48.89 21.57 7.93
N GLN A 53 -49.59 22.25 7.03
CA GLN A 53 -51.01 22.51 7.10
C GLN A 53 -51.74 21.38 6.36
N ALA A 54 -52.69 20.72 7.03
CA ALA A 54 -53.42 19.58 6.50
C ALA A 54 -54.44 20.00 5.44
N GLY A 55 -54.48 19.26 4.32
CA GLY A 55 -55.57 19.33 3.35
C GLY A 55 -55.25 18.58 2.06
N GLY A 56 -55.94 17.46 1.83
CA GLY A 56 -56.01 16.81 0.52
C GLY A 56 -55.40 15.40 0.47
N THR A 57 -56.27 14.41 0.48
CA THR A 57 -55.99 13.02 0.09
C THR A 57 -55.60 12.96 -1.40
N VAL A 58 -54.36 12.58 -1.69
CA VAL A 58 -53.95 12.06 -2.99
C VAL A 58 -53.08 10.83 -2.73
N PHE A 59 -53.53 9.66 -3.20
CA PHE A 59 -52.72 8.45 -3.26
C PHE A 59 -51.59 8.68 -4.26
N ALA A 60 -50.41 9.08 -3.78
CA ALA A 60 -49.20 9.12 -4.58
C ALA A 60 -48.44 7.80 -4.38
N PHE A 61 -48.43 6.96 -5.41
CA PHE A 61 -47.46 5.88 -5.52
C PHE A 61 -46.06 6.52 -5.58
N SER A 62 -45.40 6.63 -4.43
CA SER A 62 -43.99 7.02 -4.35
C SER A 62 -43.15 5.89 -4.93
N THR A 63 -42.83 6.00 -6.21
CA THR A 63 -41.70 5.30 -6.80
C THR A 63 -40.45 5.89 -6.17
N MET A 64 -39.90 5.20 -5.16
CA MET A 64 -38.52 5.41 -4.74
C MET A 64 -37.64 5.07 -5.95
N ILE A 65 -37.29 6.07 -6.76
CA ILE A 65 -36.15 5.97 -7.65
C ILE A 65 -34.94 5.89 -6.73
N VAL A 66 -34.47 4.68 -6.45
CA VAL A 66 -33.13 4.47 -5.92
C VAL A 66 -32.20 4.87 -7.04
N ALA A 67 -31.80 6.14 -7.08
CA ALA A 67 -30.65 6.54 -7.85
C ALA A 67 -29.47 5.78 -7.26
N SER A 68 -29.04 4.71 -7.94
CA SER A 68 -27.76 4.10 -7.66
C SER A 68 -26.71 5.20 -7.83
N LEU A 69 -26.15 5.67 -6.72
CA LEU A 69 -24.87 6.35 -6.72
C LEU A 69 -23.82 5.29 -7.10
N ALA A 70 -23.82 4.87 -8.37
CA ALA A 70 -22.60 4.43 -8.98
C ALA A 70 -21.74 5.68 -9.01
N GLN A 71 -20.90 5.86 -7.98
CA GLN A 71 -19.74 6.70 -8.12
C GLN A 71 -18.91 6.06 -9.23
N VAL A 72 -19.19 6.47 -10.47
CA VAL A 72 -18.25 6.30 -11.56
C VAL A 72 -17.07 7.13 -11.10
N PHE A 73 -16.05 6.46 -10.56
CA PHE A 73 -14.74 7.06 -10.39
C PHE A 73 -14.32 7.48 -11.79
N THR A 74 -14.51 8.77 -12.08
CA THR A 74 -14.03 9.36 -13.31
C THR A 74 -12.53 9.30 -13.20
N ASN A 75 -11.91 8.41 -13.96
CA ASN A 75 -10.47 8.31 -13.98
C ASN A 75 -9.88 9.66 -14.43
N HIS A 76 -9.25 10.36 -13.49
CA HIS A 76 -8.70 11.69 -13.75
C HIS A 76 -7.27 11.63 -14.32
N SER A 77 -6.64 10.45 -14.38
CA SER A 77 -5.30 10.27 -14.94
C SER A 77 -5.24 9.19 -16.03
N GLN A 78 -4.15 9.19 -16.81
CA GLN A 78 -3.95 8.19 -17.86
C GLN A 78 -3.78 6.79 -17.23
N GLU A 79 -4.49 5.78 -17.73
CA GLU A 79 -4.31 4.40 -17.28
C GLU A 79 -2.93 3.86 -17.72
N TYR A 80 -2.38 2.96 -16.91
CA TYR A 80 -1.15 2.24 -17.21
C TYR A 80 -1.14 0.86 -16.56
N ASN A 81 -0.39 -0.07 -17.13
CA ASN A 81 0.07 -1.24 -16.40
C ASN A 81 1.42 -0.94 -15.75
N LEU A 82 1.68 -1.50 -14.57
CA LEU A 82 3.00 -1.39 -13.93
C LEU A 82 3.86 -2.59 -14.30
N GLN A 83 5.08 -2.31 -14.75
CA GLN A 83 6.08 -3.32 -15.12
C GLN A 83 7.34 -3.17 -14.28
N THR A 84 7.95 -4.28 -13.89
CA THR A 84 9.27 -4.24 -13.25
C THR A 84 10.35 -3.91 -14.28
N CYS A 85 11.31 -3.10 -13.87
CA CYS A 85 12.56 -2.86 -14.58
C CYS A 85 13.71 -3.03 -13.58
N LEU A 86 14.57 -4.02 -13.81
CA LEU A 86 15.63 -4.41 -12.90
C LEU A 86 16.64 -3.26 -12.75
N LYS A 87 16.98 -2.91 -11.50
CA LYS A 87 18.04 -1.92 -11.28
C LYS A 87 19.40 -2.51 -11.69
N PRO A 88 20.30 -1.69 -12.24
CA PRO A 88 21.62 -2.15 -12.67
C PRO A 88 22.43 -2.73 -11.51
N GLY A 89 23.41 -3.60 -11.82
CA GLY A 89 24.34 -4.16 -10.83
C GLY A 89 23.86 -5.43 -10.11
N GLN A 90 22.78 -6.05 -10.57
CA GLN A 90 22.18 -7.24 -9.95
C GLN A 90 22.31 -8.49 -10.82
N ALA A 91 23.53 -9.02 -10.97
CA ALA A 91 23.80 -10.18 -11.82
C ALA A 91 22.99 -11.42 -11.40
N GLY A 92 22.42 -12.16 -12.37
CA GLY A 92 21.64 -13.38 -12.11
C GLY A 92 20.21 -13.12 -11.61
N LYS A 93 19.73 -11.88 -11.72
CA LYS A 93 18.39 -11.44 -11.30
C LYS A 93 17.49 -11.07 -12.49
N GLU A 94 17.88 -11.44 -13.70
CA GLU A 94 17.19 -11.08 -14.95
C GLU A 94 15.75 -11.60 -14.99
N ARG A 95 15.44 -12.66 -14.23
CA ARG A 95 14.07 -13.17 -14.06
C ARG A 95 13.08 -12.18 -13.41
N PHE A 96 13.57 -11.09 -12.80
CA PHE A 96 12.72 -10.04 -12.23
C PHE A 96 12.53 -8.84 -13.16
N GLU A 97 13.09 -8.88 -14.39
CA GLU A 97 12.88 -7.86 -15.42
C GLU A 97 11.55 -8.09 -16.15
N GLY A 98 10.84 -7.01 -16.50
CA GLY A 98 9.73 -7.06 -17.44
C GLY A 98 8.43 -7.70 -16.92
N LEU A 99 8.32 -7.97 -15.61
CA LEU A 99 7.16 -8.62 -15.01
C LEU A 99 6.00 -7.63 -14.80
N TRP A 100 4.76 -8.09 -14.99
CA TRP A 100 3.55 -7.27 -14.95
C TRP A 100 2.81 -7.42 -13.64
N LEU A 101 2.50 -6.29 -13.00
CA LEU A 101 1.84 -6.27 -11.70
C LEU A 101 0.39 -6.77 -11.78
N VAL A 102 0.04 -7.69 -10.89
CA VAL A 102 -1.31 -8.24 -10.69
C VAL A 102 -1.67 -8.25 -9.22
N SER A 103 -2.98 -8.31 -8.93
CA SER A 103 -3.47 -8.62 -7.58
C SER A 103 -3.63 -10.13 -7.42
N TYR A 104 -3.04 -10.69 -6.37
CA TYR A 104 -3.17 -12.10 -6.01
C TYR A 104 -3.94 -12.24 -4.70
N HIS A 105 -5.13 -12.83 -4.75
CA HIS A 105 -5.99 -12.97 -3.58
C HIS A 105 -5.85 -14.36 -2.94
N THR A 106 -5.48 -14.41 -1.66
CA THR A 106 -5.24 -15.67 -0.93
C THR A 106 -6.49 -16.29 -0.31
N GLY A 107 -7.68 -15.71 -0.56
CA GLY A 107 -8.93 -16.10 0.09
C GLY A 107 -9.08 -15.58 1.53
N ALA A 108 -8.02 -15.03 2.13
CA ALA A 108 -8.01 -14.44 3.47
C ALA A 108 -8.50 -12.98 3.51
N GLY A 109 -9.06 -12.46 2.41
CA GLY A 109 -9.59 -11.10 2.31
C GLY A 109 -8.56 -10.02 1.99
N LEU A 110 -7.30 -10.39 1.72
CA LEU A 110 -6.24 -9.48 1.28
C LEU A 110 -5.66 -9.95 -0.05
N GLY A 111 -5.40 -8.99 -0.94
CA GLY A 111 -4.70 -9.17 -2.20
C GLY A 111 -3.24 -8.74 -2.06
N ASP A 112 -2.31 -9.66 -2.25
CA ASP A 112 -0.89 -9.32 -2.38
C ASP A 112 -0.62 -8.73 -3.77
N ALA A 113 0.27 -7.73 -3.81
CA ALA A 113 0.80 -7.21 -5.06
C ALA A 113 1.84 -8.21 -5.59
N THR A 114 1.55 -8.89 -6.69
CA THR A 114 2.42 -9.93 -7.27
C THR A 114 2.63 -9.69 -8.76
N PHE A 115 3.43 -10.52 -9.42
CA PHE A 115 3.73 -10.35 -10.84
C PHE A 115 3.57 -11.62 -11.67
N ILE A 116 3.30 -11.40 -12.96
CA ILE A 116 3.27 -12.42 -14.02
C ILE A 116 4.21 -12.02 -15.16
N GLU A 117 4.69 -12.99 -15.93
CA GLU A 117 5.66 -12.75 -17.02
C GLU A 117 5.03 -12.06 -18.23
N GLU A 118 3.80 -12.44 -18.60
CA GLU A 118 3.13 -11.93 -19.79
C GLU A 118 2.08 -10.87 -19.46
N ARG A 119 1.97 -9.85 -20.32
CA ARG A 119 0.92 -8.82 -20.19
C ARG A 119 -0.43 -9.37 -20.62
N THR A 120 -1.19 -9.91 -19.67
CA THR A 120 -2.56 -10.38 -19.89
C THR A 120 -3.60 -9.38 -19.38
N ALA A 121 -4.88 -9.68 -19.56
CA ALA A 121 -5.98 -8.90 -18.99
C ALA A 121 -5.99 -8.86 -17.45
N ALA A 122 -5.23 -9.75 -16.79
CA ALA A 122 -5.06 -9.76 -15.34
C ALA A 122 -4.10 -8.66 -14.84
N ALA A 123 -3.25 -8.11 -15.73
CA ALA A 123 -2.37 -7.00 -15.40
C ALA A 123 -3.20 -5.81 -14.92
N GLY A 124 -2.92 -5.33 -13.70
CA GLY A 124 -3.71 -4.28 -13.08
C GLY A 124 -3.64 -2.99 -13.91
N LYS A 125 -4.80 -2.46 -14.28
CA LYS A 125 -4.91 -1.15 -14.94
C LYS A 125 -4.85 -0.07 -13.88
N GLY A 126 -3.65 0.40 -13.60
CA GLY A 126 -3.36 1.41 -12.60
C GLY A 126 -3.69 2.81 -13.08
N PHE A 127 -4.00 3.69 -12.14
CA PHE A 127 -4.12 5.12 -12.34
C PHE A 127 -3.82 5.84 -11.01
N LEU A 128 -3.42 7.11 -11.10
CA LEU A 128 -3.30 7.97 -9.91
C LEU A 128 -4.61 8.70 -9.68
N GLU A 129 -5.14 8.58 -8.47
CA GLU A 129 -6.35 9.28 -8.02
C GLU A 129 -5.96 10.26 -6.91
N GLN A 130 -6.28 11.55 -7.06
CA GLN A 130 -5.95 12.53 -6.04
C GLN A 130 -6.67 12.20 -4.73
N VAL A 131 -5.96 12.32 -3.61
CA VAL A 131 -6.59 12.15 -2.30
C VAL A 131 -7.64 13.27 -2.11
N ASN A 132 -8.89 12.90 -1.80
CA ASN A 132 -9.96 13.89 -1.69
C ASN A 132 -9.68 14.92 -0.58
N GLY A 133 -9.92 16.20 -0.86
CA GLY A 133 -9.79 17.29 0.10
C GLY A 133 -8.34 17.71 0.40
N THR A 134 -7.35 17.30 -0.39
CA THR A 134 -5.98 17.78 -0.27
C THR A 134 -5.56 18.66 -1.45
N THR A 135 -4.71 19.64 -1.18
CA THR A 135 -4.02 20.45 -2.20
C THR A 135 -2.55 20.06 -2.33
N ILE A 136 -2.14 19.00 -1.63
CA ILE A 136 -0.77 18.55 -1.59
C ILE A 136 -0.41 17.91 -2.94
N GLU A 137 0.64 18.43 -3.57
CA GLU A 137 1.22 17.83 -4.76
C GLU A 137 1.73 16.41 -4.46
N ASN A 138 1.58 15.50 -5.42
CA ASN A 138 2.01 14.09 -5.30
C ASN A 138 1.32 13.32 -4.16
N ASN A 139 0.17 13.81 -3.67
CA ASN A 139 -0.67 13.08 -2.75
C ASN A 139 -1.83 12.39 -3.48
N ASN A 140 -1.48 11.27 -4.12
CA ASN A 140 -2.44 10.43 -4.83
C ASN A 140 -2.53 9.04 -4.19
N TYR A 141 -3.67 8.39 -4.34
CA TYR A 141 -3.79 6.95 -4.30
C TYR A 141 -3.22 6.36 -5.60
N GLN A 142 -2.47 5.27 -5.51
CA GLN A 142 -2.28 4.38 -6.64
C GLN A 142 -3.48 3.44 -6.68
N ALA A 143 -4.43 3.73 -7.57
CA ALA A 143 -5.64 2.97 -7.75
C ALA A 143 -5.49 1.97 -8.91
N PHE A 144 -6.40 1.00 -8.99
CA PHE A 144 -6.49 0.03 -10.07
C PHE A 144 -7.95 -0.26 -10.44
N ASN A 145 -8.19 -0.35 -11.74
CA ASN A 145 -9.39 -0.93 -12.32
C ASN A 145 -9.13 -2.41 -12.64
N LEU A 146 -9.66 -3.31 -11.81
CA LEU A 146 -9.52 -4.77 -11.98
C LEU A 146 -10.74 -5.40 -12.68
N GLY A 147 -11.49 -4.62 -13.45
CA GLY A 147 -12.63 -5.11 -14.25
C GLY A 147 -13.93 -5.30 -13.47
N ASN A 148 -14.04 -4.71 -12.27
CA ASN A 148 -15.25 -4.71 -11.46
C ASN A 148 -15.65 -3.28 -11.03
N ALA A 149 -16.83 -3.14 -10.44
CA ALA A 149 -17.42 -1.83 -10.11
C ALA A 149 -16.75 -1.09 -8.95
N PHE A 150 -15.77 -1.69 -8.27
CA PHE A 150 -15.10 -1.12 -7.11
C PHE A 150 -13.65 -0.81 -7.43
N PRO A 151 -13.13 0.36 -7.04
CA PRO A 151 -11.71 0.64 -7.20
C PRO A 151 -10.90 -0.22 -6.21
N TRP A 152 -9.69 -0.55 -6.62
CA TRP A 152 -8.70 -1.22 -5.80
C TRP A 152 -7.54 -0.28 -5.58
N GLN A 153 -6.88 -0.33 -4.43
CA GLN A 153 -5.76 0.55 -4.13
C GLN A 153 -4.51 -0.23 -3.75
N MET A 154 -3.36 0.29 -4.17
CA MET A 154 -2.07 -0.13 -3.65
C MET A 154 -1.94 0.33 -2.19
N ILE A 155 -1.56 -0.59 -1.32
CA ILE A 155 -1.34 -0.33 0.11
C ILE A 155 0.08 -0.72 0.45
N VAL A 156 0.83 0.25 0.97
CA VAL A 156 2.15 0.04 1.54
C VAL A 156 1.97 -0.33 3.02
N ALA A 157 2.12 -1.61 3.37
CA ALA A 157 1.83 -2.11 4.71
C ALA A 157 3.02 -1.89 5.66
N GLN A 158 3.24 -0.64 6.06
CA GLN A 158 4.46 -0.18 6.77
C GLN A 158 4.77 -0.90 8.09
N ASN A 159 3.77 -1.46 8.77
CA ASN A 159 3.86 -1.94 10.14
C ASN A 159 3.52 -3.44 10.28
N VAL A 160 3.87 -4.27 9.29
CA VAL A 160 3.66 -5.73 9.38
C VAL A 160 4.73 -6.39 10.26
N ASN A 161 5.99 -5.98 10.09
CA ASN A 161 7.09 -6.38 10.97
C ASN A 161 8.04 -5.19 11.19
N PHE A 162 8.01 -4.58 12.37
CA PHE A 162 8.79 -3.38 12.68
C PHE A 162 10.30 -3.55 12.46
N TYR A 163 10.83 -4.77 12.59
CA TYR A 163 12.25 -5.09 12.50
C TYR A 163 12.70 -5.64 11.15
N ALA A 164 11.81 -5.68 10.14
CA ALA A 164 12.19 -6.11 8.80
C ALA A 164 12.60 -4.93 7.92
N ASP A 165 13.66 -5.11 7.13
CA ASP A 165 14.25 -4.13 6.21
C ASP A 165 13.31 -3.75 5.04
N TRP A 166 12.32 -4.59 4.76
CA TRP A 166 11.28 -4.36 3.78
C TRP A 166 9.92 -4.83 4.31
N GLN A 167 8.84 -4.35 3.71
CA GLN A 167 7.47 -4.70 4.09
C GLN A 167 6.61 -4.98 2.85
N PRO A 168 5.55 -5.79 2.98
CA PRO A 168 4.73 -6.18 1.84
C PRO A 168 3.93 -5.01 1.29
N VAL A 169 3.69 -5.07 -0.02
CA VAL A 169 2.73 -4.22 -0.72
C VAL A 169 1.51 -5.06 -1.09
N ARG A 170 0.34 -4.45 -0.99
CA ARG A 170 -0.96 -5.10 -1.22
C ARG A 170 -1.77 -4.34 -2.25
N ILE A 171 -2.73 -5.02 -2.87
CA ILE A 171 -3.76 -4.44 -3.72
C ILE A 171 -5.12 -4.91 -3.18
N ASN A 172 -5.80 -4.03 -2.45
CA ASN A 172 -7.07 -4.36 -1.79
C ASN A 172 -8.21 -3.49 -2.29
N ALA A 173 -9.44 -3.97 -2.10
CA ALA A 173 -10.65 -3.24 -2.45
C ALA A 173 -10.81 -1.97 -1.62
N GLY A 174 -11.31 -0.92 -2.27
CA GLY A 174 -11.55 0.39 -1.67
C GLY A 174 -10.43 1.39 -1.97
N LEU A 175 -10.74 2.67 -1.81
CA LEU A 175 -9.80 3.79 -1.84
C LEU A 175 -9.86 4.51 -0.49
N GLY A 176 -8.71 4.93 0.04
CA GLY A 176 -8.64 5.67 1.29
C GLY A 176 -7.80 5.01 2.37
N THR A 177 -8.06 5.37 3.63
CA THR A 177 -7.35 4.83 4.79
C THR A 177 -7.55 3.33 4.90
N SER A 178 -6.45 2.58 4.89
CA SER A 178 -6.50 1.12 5.05
C SER A 178 -6.38 0.73 6.52
N SER A 179 -6.96 -0.41 6.91
CA SER A 179 -6.76 -1.02 8.24
C SER A 179 -5.31 -1.40 8.55
N PHE A 180 -4.40 -1.28 7.56
CA PHE A 180 -2.98 -1.63 7.65
C PHE A 180 -2.05 -0.42 7.58
N GLY A 181 -2.60 0.81 7.60
CA GLY A 181 -1.86 2.07 7.60
C GLY A 181 -2.49 3.15 6.73
N THR A 182 -1.99 4.38 6.89
CA THR A 182 -2.28 5.53 6.03
C THR A 182 -1.58 5.36 4.68
N THR A 183 -2.35 5.38 3.59
CA THR A 183 -1.83 5.38 2.22
C THR A 183 -1.34 6.79 1.92
N ASN A 184 -0.02 6.99 1.94
CA ASN A 184 0.55 8.33 1.77
C ASN A 184 1.21 8.46 0.39
N GLY A 185 0.84 9.52 -0.34
CA GLY A 185 1.18 9.93 -1.71
C GLY A 185 1.97 9.00 -2.64
N PHE A 186 1.30 8.55 -3.69
CA PHE A 186 1.93 8.01 -4.90
C PHE A 186 2.10 9.08 -5.98
N PHE A 187 3.18 8.95 -6.75
CA PHE A 187 3.45 9.79 -7.92
C PHE A 187 4.33 9.04 -8.93
N ILE A 188 4.37 9.51 -10.17
CA ILE A 188 5.29 9.00 -11.20
C ILE A 188 6.42 10.00 -11.39
N ASN A 189 7.66 9.51 -11.49
CA ASN A 189 8.81 10.28 -11.98
C ASN A 189 9.64 9.46 -12.99
N ASP A 190 10.84 9.92 -13.32
CA ASP A 190 11.73 9.26 -14.27
C ASP A 190 12.10 7.81 -13.91
N THR A 191 12.07 7.44 -12.63
CA THR A 191 12.33 6.07 -12.17
C THR A 191 11.06 5.23 -12.01
N GLY A 192 9.89 5.79 -12.36
CA GLY A 192 8.60 5.11 -12.34
C GLY A 192 7.73 5.52 -11.16
N LEU A 193 6.83 4.63 -10.74
CA LEU A 193 5.98 4.81 -9.57
C LEU A 193 6.84 4.99 -8.33
N GLN A 194 6.57 6.03 -7.56
CA GLN A 194 7.17 6.31 -6.27
C GLN A 194 6.09 6.36 -5.20
N TRP A 195 6.54 6.20 -3.97
CA TRP A 195 5.72 6.32 -2.78
C TRP A 195 6.38 7.29 -1.79
N SER A 196 5.55 8.04 -1.07
CA SER A 196 6.00 8.92 0.01
C SER A 196 5.21 8.66 1.28
N SER A 197 5.89 8.31 2.37
CA SER A 197 5.20 8.22 3.67
C SER A 197 4.77 9.58 4.22
N SER A 198 5.20 10.68 3.62
CA SER A 198 4.96 12.06 4.08
C SER A 198 4.75 13.03 2.90
N PRO A 199 3.69 12.85 2.09
CA PRO A 199 3.41 13.68 0.93
C PRO A 199 3.26 15.15 1.31
N GLY A 200 3.75 16.04 0.44
CA GLY A 200 3.72 17.49 0.67
C GLY A 200 4.76 18.02 1.64
N THR A 201 5.56 17.13 2.21
CA THR A 201 6.76 17.53 2.95
C THR A 201 7.96 17.45 2.01
N ASN A 202 8.74 18.52 1.93
CA ASN A 202 10.03 18.52 1.22
C ASN A 202 11.16 17.98 2.11
N LEU A 203 10.82 17.12 3.08
CA LEU A 203 11.73 16.63 4.11
C LEU A 203 11.94 15.13 3.93
N ASP A 204 13.05 14.77 3.29
CA ASP A 204 13.45 13.39 3.07
C ASP A 204 13.57 12.60 4.39
N SER A 205 13.90 13.28 5.49
CA SER A 205 14.00 12.69 6.83
C SER A 205 12.67 12.14 7.38
N LEU A 206 11.55 12.49 6.77
CA LEU A 206 10.22 11.99 7.16
C LEU A 206 9.69 10.91 6.20
N ASN A 207 10.38 10.69 5.08
CA ASN A 207 10.00 9.68 4.10
C ASN A 207 10.68 8.35 4.44
N SER A 208 9.93 7.25 4.47
CA SER A 208 10.44 5.91 4.77
C SER A 208 10.69 5.07 3.52
N PHE A 209 10.49 5.62 2.31
CA PHE A 209 10.63 4.90 1.07
C PHE A 209 12.09 4.78 0.61
N GLY A 210 12.63 3.56 0.61
CA GLY A 210 13.94 3.20 0.06
C GLY A 210 13.89 2.62 -1.35
N GLY A 211 12.70 2.48 -1.94
CA GLY A 211 12.50 1.90 -3.27
C GLY A 211 11.72 0.57 -3.26
N TRP A 212 11.51 0.02 -4.46
CA TRP A 212 10.78 -1.23 -4.66
C TRP A 212 11.70 -2.44 -4.69
N LEU A 213 11.20 -3.52 -4.11
CA LEU A 213 11.86 -4.82 -4.04
C LEU A 213 10.86 -5.88 -4.50
N VAL A 214 11.27 -6.79 -5.37
CA VAL A 214 10.46 -7.94 -5.78
C VAL A 214 11.11 -9.20 -5.25
N CYS A 215 10.37 -10.03 -4.54
CA CYS A 215 10.87 -11.29 -3.96
C CYS A 215 9.99 -12.47 -4.34
N GLU A 216 10.61 -13.61 -4.64
CA GLU A 216 9.95 -14.91 -4.50
C GLU A 216 9.81 -15.22 -3.01
N TRP A 217 8.56 -15.22 -2.50
CA TRP A 217 8.29 -15.27 -1.07
C TRP A 217 7.16 -16.26 -0.68
N TRP A 218 6.08 -15.81 -0.03
CA TRP A 218 5.08 -16.68 0.62
C TRP A 218 4.25 -17.53 -0.34
N HIS A 219 4.08 -17.11 -1.58
CA HIS A 219 3.17 -17.75 -2.55
C HIS A 219 3.88 -18.41 -3.73
N GLY A 220 5.22 -18.53 -3.69
CA GLY A 220 5.99 -19.13 -4.78
C GLY A 220 5.94 -18.34 -6.09
N VAL A 221 5.44 -17.10 -6.05
CA VAL A 221 5.39 -16.15 -7.16
C VAL A 221 6.13 -14.87 -6.77
N PRO A 222 6.65 -14.10 -7.74
CA PRO A 222 7.25 -12.80 -7.47
C PRO A 222 6.23 -11.85 -6.82
N GLN A 223 6.57 -11.31 -5.65
CA GLN A 223 5.73 -10.45 -4.84
C GLN A 223 6.42 -9.11 -4.59
N LEU A 224 5.65 -8.02 -4.60
CA LEU A 224 6.11 -6.67 -4.39
C LEU A 224 6.24 -6.34 -2.90
N PHE A 225 7.37 -5.74 -2.56
CA PHE A 225 7.70 -5.17 -1.27
C PHE A 225 8.25 -3.75 -1.48
N PHE A 226 8.19 -2.94 -0.43
CA PHE A 226 8.95 -1.70 -0.37
C PHE A 226 10.08 -1.83 0.64
N ARG A 227 11.21 -1.21 0.34
CA ARG A 227 12.35 -1.11 1.27
C ARG A 227 12.16 0.08 2.18
N LYS A 228 12.52 -0.07 3.45
CA LYS A 228 12.65 1.06 4.35
C LYS A 228 13.92 1.82 3.98
N ILE A 229 13.85 3.16 3.94
CA ILE A 229 14.98 4.00 3.54
C ILE A 229 16.22 3.80 4.43
N TYR A 230 16.01 3.49 5.71
CA TYR A 230 17.07 3.30 6.70
C TYR A 230 17.83 1.98 6.54
N ASP A 231 17.28 1.04 5.75
CA ASP A 231 17.82 -0.31 5.56
C ASP A 231 18.19 -0.56 4.08
N ILE A 232 18.42 0.52 3.31
CA ILE A 232 18.74 0.42 1.87
C ILE A 232 20.11 -0.23 1.61
N ASP A 233 21.05 -0.10 2.55
CA ASP A 233 22.40 -0.66 2.45
C ASP A 233 22.43 -2.17 2.72
N THR A 234 21.37 -2.74 3.32
CA THR A 234 21.27 -4.18 3.53
C THR A 234 21.13 -4.88 2.18
N PRO A 235 21.98 -5.87 1.81
CA PRO A 235 21.82 -6.53 0.52
C PRO A 235 20.46 -7.23 0.40
N ALA A 236 19.80 -7.08 -0.75
CA ALA A 236 18.59 -7.84 -1.04
C ALA A 236 18.88 -9.36 -1.02
N PRO A 237 17.98 -10.20 -0.46
CA PRO A 237 18.19 -11.64 -0.46
C PRO A 237 18.32 -12.27 -1.85
N CYS A 238 18.82 -13.50 -1.92
CA CYS A 238 18.95 -14.26 -3.18
C CYS A 238 17.63 -14.39 -3.96
N SER A 239 16.51 -14.48 -3.25
CA SER A 239 15.18 -14.59 -3.82
C SER A 239 14.57 -13.24 -4.22
N CYS A 240 15.30 -12.13 -4.06
CA CYS A 240 14.80 -10.79 -4.31
C CYS A 240 15.63 -9.99 -5.32
N ALA A 241 15.05 -8.94 -5.88
CA ALA A 241 15.76 -7.94 -6.68
C ALA A 241 15.17 -6.55 -6.47
N ASP A 242 16.03 -5.55 -6.40
CA ASP A 242 15.63 -4.14 -6.45
C ASP A 242 15.16 -3.78 -7.86
N VAL A 243 13.99 -3.15 -7.97
CA VAL A 243 13.41 -2.80 -9.26
C VAL A 243 12.95 -1.35 -9.28
N TYR A 244 12.83 -0.81 -10.48
CA TYR A 244 11.94 0.28 -10.81
C TYR A 244 10.56 -0.30 -11.16
N LEU A 245 9.48 0.39 -10.77
CA LEU A 245 8.12 0.06 -11.21
C LEU A 245 7.69 1.07 -12.28
N LYS A 246 7.86 0.71 -13.54
CA LYS A 246 7.64 1.61 -14.67
C LYS A 246 6.19 1.55 -15.13
N PRO A 247 5.51 2.69 -15.30
CA PRO A 247 4.21 2.71 -15.96
C PRO A 247 4.39 2.47 -17.46
N VAL A 248 3.58 1.56 -18.00
CA VAL A 248 3.38 1.37 -19.43
C VAL A 248 1.95 1.80 -19.73
N TYR A 249 1.81 3.01 -20.26
CA TYR A 249 0.51 3.64 -20.52
C TYR A 249 -0.32 2.88 -21.57
N ILE A 250 -1.64 2.88 -21.39
CA ILE A 250 -2.62 2.17 -22.23
C ILE A 250 -3.71 3.10 -22.79
#